data_AF-A0A844IEG5-F1
#
_entry.id   AF-A0A844IEG5-F1
#
_cell.length_a   1.000
_cell.length_b   1.000
_cell.length_c   1.000
_cell.angle_alpha   90.00
_cell.angle_beta   90.00
_cell.angle_gamma   90.00
#
_symmetry.space_group_name_H-M   'P 1'
#
loop_
_entity.id
_entity.type
_entity.pdbx_description
1 polymer ?
#
loop_
_entity_poly.entity_id
_entity_poly.type
_entity_poly.pdbx_seq_one_letter_code
_entity_poly.pdbx_strand_id
1 'polypeptide(L)'
;MSNFGFGSIKNALSQALEYLPDWKSLNPFDKGQQIDKSFKVILQDLMKQFNMKPGVDYVDNLKDNEQSTDFVALSQKADDLIQGLLTGKIVAISEYSKVSKLGNQFTVKAHFRDIRKSA
;
A
#
# COMPACT_ATOMS: atom_id res chain seq x y z
N MET A 1 -1.96 7.92 -20.01
CA MET A 1 -1.49 7.27 -18.78
C MET A 1 -0.78 8.33 -17.96
N SER A 2 -1.33 8.72 -16.80
CA SER A 2 -0.72 9.73 -15.94
C SER A 2 0.49 9.14 -15.23
N ASN A 3 1.67 9.71 -15.48
CA ASN A 3 2.97 9.32 -14.90
C ASN A 3 3.13 9.75 -13.42
N PHE A 4 2.02 9.87 -12.68
CA PHE A 4 1.97 10.55 -11.39
C PHE A 4 1.86 9.56 -10.23
N GLY A 5 2.74 9.72 -9.24
CA GLY A 5 2.50 9.28 -7.86
C GLY A 5 3.51 8.30 -7.27
N PHE A 6 4.09 7.39 -8.06
CA PHE A 6 4.97 6.35 -7.52
C PHE A 6 6.22 6.93 -6.83
N GLY A 7 6.92 7.87 -7.49
CA GLY A 7 8.09 8.52 -6.90
C GLY A 7 7.77 9.30 -5.61
N SER A 8 6.63 9.99 -5.59
CA SER A 8 6.18 10.75 -4.41
C SER A 8 5.87 9.83 -3.22
N ILE A 9 5.27 8.66 -3.46
CA ILE A 9 4.97 7.69 -2.39
C ILE A 9 6.23 6.99 -1.90
N LYS A 10 7.14 6.60 -2.82
CA LYS A 10 8.44 6.06 -2.41
C LYS A 10 9.24 7.06 -1.58
N ASN A 11 9.18 8.35 -1.93
CA ASN A 11 9.80 9.40 -1.13
C ASN A 11 9.14 9.55 0.25
N ALA A 12 7.80 9.53 0.32
CA ALA A 12 7.08 9.57 1.58
C ALA A 12 7.39 8.35 2.46
N LEU A 13 7.48 7.16 1.85
CA LEU A 13 7.86 5.92 2.52
C LEU A 13 9.32 5.99 3.00
N SER A 14 10.24 6.51 2.19
CA SER A 14 11.62 6.76 2.58
C SER A 14 11.71 7.66 3.81
N GLN A 15 10.97 8.78 3.81
CA GLN A 15 10.92 9.71 4.95
C GLN A 15 10.32 9.06 6.20
N ALA A 16 9.27 8.24 6.05
CA ALA A 16 8.68 7.51 7.17
C ALA A 16 9.67 6.50 7.78
N LEU A 17 10.49 5.85 6.95
CA LEU A 17 11.46 4.85 7.39
C LEU A 17 12.70 5.48 8.05
N GLU A 18 12.99 6.76 7.83
CA GLU A 18 14.13 7.47 8.47
C GLU A 18 14.08 7.51 10.01
N TYR A 19 12.89 7.34 10.58
CA TYR A 19 12.69 7.28 12.02
C TYR A 19 13.05 5.92 12.62
N LEU A 20 13.29 4.89 11.80
CA LEU A 20 13.68 3.57 12.28
C LEU A 20 15.19 3.50 12.56
N PRO A 21 15.64 2.99 13.72
CA PRO A 21 17.06 2.89 14.06
C PRO A 21 17.86 2.08 13.02
N ASP A 22 17.29 0.96 12.57
CA ASP A 22 17.90 0.04 11.62
C ASP A 22 17.93 0.59 10.19
N TRP A 23 17.14 1.63 9.89
CA TRP A 23 17.16 2.27 8.57
C TRP A 23 18.43 3.09 8.35
N LYS A 24 18.97 3.69 9.42
CA LYS A 24 20.13 4.58 9.33
C LYS A 24 21.43 3.82 9.00
N SER A 25 21.50 2.54 9.36
CA SER A 25 22.65 1.67 9.08
C SER A 25 22.64 1.07 7.67
N LEU A 26 21.51 1.13 6.95
CA LEU A 26 21.42 0.63 5.58
C LEU A 26 22.11 1.56 4.58
N ASN A 27 22.79 0.96 3.60
CA ASN A 27 23.31 1.70 2.47
C ASN A 27 22.16 2.17 1.53
N PRO A 28 22.39 3.14 0.64
CA PRO A 28 21.34 3.66 -0.24
C PRO A 28 20.66 2.60 -1.14
N PHE A 29 21.39 1.57 -1.55
CA PHE A 29 20.87 0.50 -2.39
C PHE A 29 19.88 -0.36 -1.62
N ASP A 30 20.26 -0.82 -0.42
CA ASP A 30 19.40 -1.62 0.47
C ASP A 30 18.15 -0.84 0.90
N LYS A 31 18.27 0.48 1.09
CA LYS A 31 17.12 1.36 1.32
C LYS A 31 16.16 1.35 0.14
N GLY A 32 16.67 1.46 -1.09
CA GLY A 32 15.87 1.37 -2.30
C GLY A 32 15.12 0.04 -2.39
N GLN A 33 15.81 -1.08 -2.13
CA GLN A 33 15.19 -2.41 -2.13
C GLN A 33 14.07 -2.52 -1.09
N GLN A 34 14.30 -2.01 0.12
CA GLN A 34 13.32 -2.10 1.20
C GLN A 34 12.10 -1.20 0.93
N ILE A 35 12.29 -0.01 0.34
CA ILE A 35 11.18 0.84 -0.13
C ILE A 35 10.35 0.10 -1.18
N ASP A 36 11.00 -0.51 -2.16
CA ASP A 36 10.30 -1.20 -3.26
C ASP A 36 9.54 -2.42 -2.75
N LYS A 37 10.16 -3.20 -1.85
CA LYS A 37 9.54 -4.33 -1.18
C LYS A 37 8.34 -3.91 -0.32
N SER A 38 8.50 -2.87 0.49
CA SER A 38 7.41 -2.34 1.32
C SER A 38 6.26 -1.82 0.47
N PHE A 39 6.56 -1.09 -0.60
CA PHE A 39 5.54 -0.58 -1.52
C PHE A 39 4.79 -1.73 -2.23
N LYS A 40 5.51 -2.76 -2.68
CA LYS A 40 4.92 -3.98 -3.25
C LYS A 40 3.95 -4.66 -2.28
N VAL A 41 4.36 -4.86 -1.03
CA VAL A 41 3.52 -5.49 0.00
C VAL A 41 2.24 -4.68 0.23
N ILE A 42 2.34 -3.35 0.27
CA ILE A 42 1.17 -2.46 0.39
C ILE A 42 0.17 -2.68 -0.75
N LEU A 43 0.65 -2.78 -2.00
CA LEU A 43 -0.21 -3.03 -3.17
C LEU A 43 -0.84 -4.43 -3.13
N GLN A 44 -0.09 -5.45 -2.73
CA GLN A 44 -0.61 -6.82 -2.57
C GLN A 44 -1.71 -6.87 -1.49
N ASP A 45 -1.49 -6.25 -0.34
CA ASP A 45 -2.46 -6.20 0.75
C ASP A 45 -3.72 -5.43 0.34
N LEU A 46 -3.58 -4.33 -0.40
CA LEU A 46 -4.69 -3.60 -1.00
C LEU A 46 -5.53 -4.54 -1.89
N MET A 47 -4.89 -5.21 -2.86
CA MET A 47 -5.58 -6.11 -3.79
C MET A 47 -6.30 -7.24 -3.06
N LYS A 48 -5.61 -7.88 -2.11
CA LYS A 48 -6.16 -8.97 -1.31
C LYS A 48 -7.38 -8.53 -0.52
N GLN A 49 -7.32 -7.37 0.14
CA GLN A 49 -8.43 -6.89 0.95
C GLN A 49 -9.70 -6.61 0.12
N PHE A 50 -9.52 -6.13 -1.12
CA PHE A 50 -10.64 -5.88 -2.04
C PHE A 50 -11.00 -7.09 -2.91
N ASN A 51 -10.49 -8.29 -2.57
CA ASN A 51 -10.75 -9.57 -3.26
C ASN A 51 -10.35 -9.59 -4.74
N MET A 52 -9.29 -8.87 -5.11
CA MET A 52 -8.70 -8.93 -6.45
C MET A 52 -7.88 -10.21 -6.62
N LYS A 53 -7.94 -10.81 -7.81
CA LYS A 53 -7.28 -12.09 -8.11
C LYS A 53 -5.97 -11.89 -8.90
N PRO A 54 -4.84 -12.46 -8.44
CA PRO A 54 -3.61 -12.51 -9.23
C PRO A 54 -3.83 -13.20 -10.59
N GLY A 55 -3.21 -12.69 -11.64
CA GLY A 55 -3.32 -13.20 -13.02
C GLY A 55 -4.64 -12.87 -13.72
N VAL A 56 -5.61 -12.29 -13.02
CA VAL A 56 -6.91 -11.87 -13.59
C VAL A 56 -7.11 -10.37 -13.44
N ASP A 57 -6.96 -9.86 -12.22
CA ASP A 57 -7.14 -8.45 -11.90
C ASP A 57 -5.82 -7.68 -11.89
N TYR A 58 -4.74 -8.35 -11.53
CA TYR A 58 -3.40 -7.77 -11.53
C TYR A 58 -2.33 -8.83 -11.76
N VAL A 59 -1.18 -8.40 -12.27
CA VAL A 59 0.05 -9.18 -12.31
C VAL A 59 1.05 -8.49 -11.41
N ASP A 60 1.73 -9.29 -10.61
CA ASP A 60 2.83 -8.85 -9.78
C ASP A 60 4.08 -9.60 -10.21
N ASN A 61 4.80 -9.02 -11.16
CA ASN A 61 6.07 -9.54 -11.65
C ASN A 61 7.28 -8.87 -10.97
N LEU A 62 7.04 -8.08 -9.92
CA LEU A 62 8.12 -7.39 -9.22
C LEU A 62 9.05 -8.44 -8.62
N LYS A 63 10.26 -8.62 -9.17
CA LYS A 63 11.30 -9.27 -8.38
C LYS A 63 11.71 -8.32 -7.25
N ASP A 64 12.20 -8.89 -6.16
CA ASP A 64 12.89 -8.12 -5.15
C ASP A 64 14.06 -7.42 -5.90
N ASN A 65 13.99 -6.09 -6.06
CA ASN A 65 14.95 -5.19 -6.73
C ASN A 65 14.62 -4.73 -8.17
N GLU A 66 13.45 -5.06 -8.72
CA GLU A 66 12.98 -4.48 -9.99
C GLU A 66 12.07 -3.26 -9.75
N GLN A 67 11.99 -2.35 -10.73
CA GLN A 67 11.22 -1.12 -10.60
C GLN A 67 9.73 -1.44 -10.37
N SER A 68 9.05 -0.64 -9.53
CA SER A 68 7.62 -0.76 -9.21
C SER A 68 6.66 -0.77 -10.40
N THR A 69 7.18 -0.51 -11.61
CA THR A 69 6.50 -0.63 -12.90
C THR A 69 6.02 -2.04 -13.22
N ASP A 70 6.46 -3.08 -12.53
CA ASP A 70 6.04 -4.46 -12.80
C ASP A 70 4.79 -4.91 -12.03
N PHE A 71 4.19 -4.03 -11.21
CA PHE A 71 2.85 -4.23 -10.69
C PHE A 71 1.83 -3.67 -11.69
N VAL A 72 1.19 -4.55 -12.45
CA VAL A 72 0.32 -4.18 -13.56
C VAL A 72 -1.12 -4.52 -13.23
N ALA A 73 -2.00 -3.51 -13.25
CA ALA A 73 -3.44 -3.75 -13.23
C ALA A 73 -3.90 -4.32 -14.58
N LEU A 74 -4.58 -5.46 -14.54
CA LEU A 74 -5.19 -6.10 -15.70
C LEU A 74 -6.69 -5.77 -15.81
N SER A 75 -7.34 -5.43 -14.70
CA SER A 75 -8.75 -5.04 -14.68
C SER A 75 -8.93 -3.57 -14.30
N GLN A 76 -10.01 -2.95 -14.82
CA GLN A 76 -10.35 -1.56 -14.49
C GLN A 76 -10.56 -1.38 -12.98
N LYS A 77 -11.13 -2.39 -12.30
CA LYS A 77 -11.29 -2.37 -10.84
C LYS A 77 -9.95 -2.31 -10.11
N ALA A 78 -8.96 -3.09 -10.55
CA ALA A 78 -7.63 -3.04 -9.94
C ALA A 78 -6.96 -1.69 -10.19
N ASP A 79 -7.05 -1.14 -11.41
CA ASP A 79 -6.52 0.19 -11.71
C ASP A 79 -7.19 1.27 -10.85
N ASP A 80 -8.51 1.24 -10.73
CA ASP A 80 -9.28 2.17 -9.89
C ASP A 80 -8.93 2.08 -8.39
N LEU A 81 -8.50 0.91 -7.92
CA LEU A 81 -8.00 0.72 -6.56
C LEU A 81 -6.60 1.32 -6.39
N ILE A 82 -5.68 1.05 -7.31
CA ILE A 82 -4.33 1.64 -7.28
C ILE A 82 -4.46 3.16 -7.36
N GLN A 83 -5.14 3.69 -8.36
CA GLN A 83 -5.39 5.13 -8.50
C GLN A 83 -6.10 5.69 -7.26
N GLY A 84 -7.03 4.93 -6.68
CA GLY A 84 -7.69 5.29 -5.43
C GLY A 84 -6.69 5.48 -4.29
N LEU A 85 -5.77 4.54 -4.09
CA LEU A 85 -4.70 4.64 -3.09
C LEU A 85 -3.77 5.82 -3.38
N LEU A 86 -3.31 5.95 -4.63
CA LEU A 86 -2.36 7.00 -5.03
C LEU A 86 -2.94 8.42 -4.89
N THR A 87 -4.26 8.57 -5.09
CA THR A 87 -4.97 9.85 -5.01
C THR A 87 -5.57 10.13 -3.62
N GLY A 88 -5.30 9.28 -2.63
CA GLY A 88 -5.82 9.43 -1.26
C GLY A 88 -7.31 9.14 -1.12
N LYS A 89 -7.96 8.58 -2.15
CA LYS A 89 -9.35 8.10 -2.10
C LYS A 89 -9.48 6.73 -1.42
N ILE A 90 -8.38 6.00 -1.31
CA ILE A 90 -8.24 4.84 -0.44
C ILE A 90 -7.15 5.17 0.58
N VAL A 91 -7.46 4.98 1.85
CA VAL A 91 -6.55 5.31 2.96
C VAL A 91 -6.26 4.06 3.79
N ALA A 92 -5.03 3.93 4.28
CA ALA A 92 -4.67 2.91 5.26
C ALA A 92 -5.06 3.40 6.66
N ILE A 93 -5.81 2.59 7.39
CA ILE A 93 -6.20 2.83 8.78
C ILE A 93 -5.36 1.92 9.67
N SER A 94 -4.59 2.51 10.58
CA SER A 94 -3.81 1.76 11.58
C SER A 94 -4.72 0.96 12.51
N GLU A 95 -4.20 -0.11 13.10
CA GLU A 95 -4.93 -0.84 14.14
C GLU A 95 -5.28 0.08 15.32
N TYR A 96 -6.51 -0.05 15.83
CA TYR A 96 -6.96 0.70 17.01
C TYR A 96 -7.94 -0.09 17.86
N SER A 97 -7.95 0.20 19.16
CA SER A 97 -8.96 -0.33 20.09
C SER A 97 -10.20 0.56 20.10
N LYS A 98 -11.39 -0.05 20.15
CA LYS A 98 -12.66 0.65 20.28
C LYS A 98 -13.53 -0.02 21.34
N VAL A 99 -14.31 0.80 22.04
CA VAL A 99 -15.34 0.33 22.96
C VAL A 99 -16.70 0.40 22.26
N SER A 100 -17.45 -0.69 22.29
CA SER A 100 -18.80 -0.76 21.75
C SER A 100 -19.79 0.03 22.61
N LYS A 101 -20.98 0.31 22.07
CA LYS A 101 -22.07 0.95 22.83
C LYS A 101 -22.52 0.13 24.06
N LEU A 102 -22.18 -1.16 24.10
CA LEU A 102 -22.47 -2.09 25.18
C LEU A 102 -21.30 -2.24 26.17
N GLY A 103 -20.24 -1.43 26.04
CA GLY A 103 -19.07 -1.48 26.92
C GLY A 103 -18.01 -2.52 26.57
N ASN A 104 -18.27 -3.41 25.60
CA ASN A 104 -17.27 -4.40 25.18
C ASN A 104 -16.13 -3.75 24.39
N GLN A 105 -14.88 -4.01 24.79
CA GLN A 105 -13.69 -3.59 24.05
C GLN A 105 -13.38 -4.58 22.93
N PHE A 106 -13.06 -4.05 21.75
CA PHE A 106 -12.61 -4.85 20.62
C PHE A 106 -11.50 -4.12 19.84
N THR A 107 -10.63 -4.90 19.22
CA THR A 107 -9.54 -4.39 18.38
C THR A 107 -9.98 -4.41 16.92
N VAL A 108 -9.88 -3.25 16.27
CA VAL A 108 -10.06 -3.13 14.83
C VAL A 108 -8.68 -3.27 14.18
N LYS A 109 -8.47 -4.37 13.46
CA LYS A 109 -7.22 -4.61 12.72
C LYS A 109 -6.99 -3.52 11.68
N ALA A 110 -5.71 -3.28 11.36
CA ALA A 110 -5.33 -2.38 10.29
C ALA A 110 -5.98 -2.82 8.96
N HIS A 111 -6.48 -1.85 8.20
CA HIS A 111 -7.19 -2.11 6.93
C HIS A 111 -7.20 -0.87 6.04
N PHE A 112 -7.42 -1.07 4.74
CA PHE A 112 -7.70 -0.02 3.78
C PHE A 112 -9.16 0.38 3.81
N ARG A 113 -9.46 1.67 3.64
CA ARG A 113 -10.83 2.17 3.54
C ARG A 113 -11.00 2.97 2.26
N ASP A 114 -11.99 2.59 1.45
CA ASP A 114 -12.42 3.38 0.30
C ASP A 114 -13.38 4.49 0.76
N ILE A 115 -12.90 5.73 0.74
CA ILE A 115 -13.68 6.87 1.23
C ILE A 115 -14.78 7.27 0.23
N ARG A 116 -14.66 6.86 -1.06
CA ARG A 116 -15.68 7.12 -2.10
C ARG A 116 -17.00 6.40 -1.79
N LYS A 117 -16.92 5.27 -1.07
CA LYS A 117 -18.07 4.45 -0.67
C LYS A 117 -18.60 4.79 0.72
N SER A 118 -17.95 5.71 1.42
CA SER A 118 -18.32 6.13 2.77
C SER A 118 -19.18 7.40 2.79
N ALA A 119 -19.67 7.85 1.63
CA ALA A 119 -20.56 8.99 1.44
C ALA A 119 -21.96 8.51 1.01
#